data_AF-A0A3E4QL92-F1
#
_entry.id   AF-A0A3E4QL92-F1
#
_cell.length_a   1.000
_cell.length_b   1.000
_cell.length_c   1.000
_cell.angle_alpha   90.00
_cell.angle_beta   90.00
_cell.angle_gamma   90.00
#
_symmetry.space_group_name_H-M   'P 1'
#
loop_
_entity.id
_entity.type
_entity.pdbx_description
1 polymer ?
#
loop_
_entity_poly.entity_id
_entity_poly.type
_entity_poly.pdbx_seq_one_letter_code
_entity_poly.pdbx_strand_id
1 'polypeptide(L)'
;MINRDLIRIKVVQLTYAYYQNGDRNIDKAEKELLFSLSKAYGLYNYLLSLIVSITQEERRRVEILTNKAKREGTETPSERFAFNKFAVQLEENKQLNAFMEGQQHHWDDDMEIVRKICDQIEQSVIYQEFMESEEDSYDIDRELWRKLYKALIQDNEDLDAILEEKSLYWNDDKEIVDTFVVKTIKRFDPANKANQELLPEFKDEEDKDFAIKLFRSTILNADTYQRYMSETSRNWDFSRLAYMDIVIMQIAIAEMLNFPNIPVSVSINEYVELAKLYSTPRSGSYINGMLDAIARYLFDIGVIFKQLPERRQPQRMQNNQGYNRPHRQRLTPQKNHFEENGYQDEMNENENKEF
;
A
#
# COMPACT_ATOMS: atom_id res chain seq x y z
N MET A 1 -0.63 -5.31 14.90
CA MET A 1 -0.68 -4.12 14.04
C MET A 1 0.26 -4.39 12.90
N ILE A 2 1.51 -4.72 13.22
CA ILE A 2 2.47 -5.28 12.27
C ILE A 2 1.85 -6.52 11.60
N ASN A 3 1.72 -6.45 10.29
CA ASN A 3 1.27 -7.53 9.42
C ASN A 3 2.41 -7.91 8.45
N ARG A 4 2.18 -8.95 7.65
CA ARG A 4 3.17 -9.44 6.68
C ARG A 4 3.56 -8.40 5.63
N ASP A 5 2.67 -7.47 5.29
CA ASP A 5 2.93 -6.45 4.26
C ASP A 5 3.96 -5.44 4.76
N LEU A 6 3.76 -4.91 5.97
CA LEU A 6 4.74 -4.04 6.64
C LEU A 6 6.07 -4.76 6.86
N ILE A 7 6.03 -6.03 7.27
CA ILE A 7 7.24 -6.83 7.46
C ILE A 7 8.03 -6.95 6.15
N ARG A 8 7.37 -7.23 5.02
CA ARG A 8 8.05 -7.33 3.72
C ARG A 8 8.69 -6.00 3.31
N ILE A 9 8.00 -4.87 3.52
CA ILE A 9 8.55 -3.54 3.27
C ILE A 9 9.83 -3.33 4.08
N LYS A 10 9.76 -3.55 5.39
CA LYS A 10 10.95 -3.41 6.26
C LYS A 10 12.07 -4.36 5.85
N VAL A 11 11.76 -5.60 5.48
CA VAL A 11 12.78 -6.54 5.01
C VAL A 11 13.43 -6.07 3.71
N VAL A 12 12.67 -5.51 2.75
CA VAL A 12 13.23 -4.93 1.51
C VAL A 12 14.19 -3.78 1.83
N GLN A 13 13.73 -2.81 2.62
CA GLN A 13 14.53 -1.64 3.00
C GLN A 13 15.82 -2.03 3.72
N LEU A 14 15.71 -2.91 4.73
CA LEU A 14 16.85 -3.30 5.55
C LEU A 14 17.80 -4.23 4.80
N THR A 15 17.31 -5.09 3.91
CA THR A 15 18.17 -5.91 3.06
C THR A 15 18.95 -5.04 2.07
N TYR A 16 18.29 -4.05 1.45
CA TYR A 16 18.95 -3.08 0.59
C TYR A 16 20.04 -2.31 1.34
N ALA A 17 19.70 -1.75 2.51
CA ALA A 17 20.66 -1.03 3.35
C ALA A 17 21.82 -1.94 3.82
N TYR A 18 21.53 -3.19 4.19
CA TYR A 18 22.54 -4.16 4.59
C TYR A 18 23.57 -4.42 3.49
N TYR A 19 23.14 -4.51 2.23
CA TYR A 19 24.07 -4.72 1.13
C TYR A 19 24.86 -3.48 0.70
N GLN A 20 24.28 -2.28 0.87
CA GLN A 20 24.98 -1.03 0.63
C GLN A 20 26.01 -0.73 1.74
N ASN A 21 25.74 -1.18 2.97
CA ASN A 21 26.62 -0.98 4.11
C ASN A 21 27.78 -2.00 4.13
N GLY A 22 29.01 -1.51 4.27
CA GLY A 22 30.22 -2.36 4.23
C GLY A 22 30.42 -3.31 5.42
N ASP A 23 29.78 -3.03 6.56
CA ASP A 23 30.01 -3.73 7.85
C ASP A 23 29.32 -5.12 7.92
N ARG A 24 28.39 -5.43 7.02
CA ARG A 24 27.73 -6.76 6.81
C ARG A 24 27.45 -7.61 8.07
N ASN A 25 27.19 -6.99 9.22
CA ASN A 25 26.88 -7.69 10.46
C ASN A 25 25.39 -8.04 10.53
N ILE A 26 25.06 -9.32 10.37
CA ILE A 26 23.67 -9.79 10.31
C ILE A 26 22.91 -9.59 11.62
N ASP A 27 23.55 -9.80 12.78
CA ASP A 27 22.87 -9.68 14.07
C ASP A 27 22.55 -8.22 14.41
N LYS A 28 23.43 -7.29 13.99
CA LYS A 28 23.15 -5.85 14.07
C LYS A 28 21.97 -5.46 13.17
N ALA A 29 21.94 -5.97 11.94
CA ALA A 29 20.88 -5.65 10.99
C ALA A 29 19.52 -6.28 11.37
N GLU A 30 19.52 -7.45 12.02
CA GLU A 30 18.30 -8.04 12.57
C GLU A 30 17.73 -7.22 13.74
N LYS A 31 18.59 -6.75 14.64
CA LYS A 31 18.16 -5.83 15.71
C LYS A 31 17.58 -4.55 15.13
N GLU A 32 18.17 -4.03 14.07
CA GLU A 32 17.67 -2.86 13.35
C GLU A 32 16.29 -3.12 12.71
N LEU A 33 16.08 -4.29 12.10
CA LEU A 33 14.77 -4.69 11.59
C LEU A 33 13.70 -4.67 12.69
N LEU A 34 13.96 -5.33 13.82
CA LEU A 34 13.02 -5.36 14.94
C LEU A 34 12.77 -3.97 15.53
N PHE A 35 13.80 -3.14 15.61
CA PHE A 35 13.67 -1.76 16.05
C PHE A 35 12.80 -0.93 15.09
N SER A 36 13.01 -1.04 13.78
CA SER A 36 12.20 -0.35 12.77
C SER A 36 10.72 -0.75 12.82
N LEU A 37 10.43 -2.04 13.05
CA LEU A 37 9.07 -2.54 13.23
C LEU A 37 8.42 -1.97 14.50
N SER A 38 9.19 -1.88 15.59
CA SER A 38 8.71 -1.26 16.82
C SER A 38 8.46 0.24 16.67
N LYS A 39 9.24 0.93 15.84
CA LYS A 39 9.00 2.33 15.48
C LYS A 39 7.69 2.53 14.72
N ALA A 40 7.32 1.61 13.83
CA ALA A 40 6.01 1.64 13.16
C ALA A 40 4.85 1.49 14.16
N TYR A 41 5.00 0.60 15.15
CA TYR A 41 4.02 0.47 16.23
C TYR A 41 3.96 1.72 17.11
N GLY A 42 5.10 2.38 17.32
CA GLY A 42 5.13 3.69 17.98
C GLY A 42 4.36 4.76 17.22
N LEU A 43 4.50 4.82 15.89
CA LEU A 43 3.74 5.73 15.03
C LEU A 43 2.23 5.50 15.18
N TYR A 44 1.80 4.23 15.19
CA TYR A 44 0.39 3.87 15.37
C TYR A 44 -0.20 4.45 16.67
N ASN A 45 0.50 4.33 17.79
CA ASN A 45 0.04 4.89 19.07
C ASN A 45 0.13 6.43 19.08
N TYR A 46 1.16 6.99 18.46
CA TYR A 46 1.35 8.44 18.35
C TYR A 46 0.24 9.11 17.50
N LEU A 47 -0.22 8.46 16.43
CA LEU A 47 -1.34 8.94 15.63
C LEU A 47 -2.71 8.75 16.33
N LEU A 48 -2.85 7.75 17.20
CA LEU A 48 -4.02 7.66 18.08
C LEU A 48 -4.04 8.79 19.12
N SER A 49 -2.88 9.13 19.71
CA SER A 49 -2.80 10.23 20.66
C SER A 49 -3.04 11.60 20.01
N LEU A 50 -2.81 11.74 18.69
CA LEU A 50 -3.17 12.96 17.94
C LEU A 50 -4.67 13.27 18.06
N ILE A 51 -5.53 12.27 17.97
CA ILE A 51 -6.99 12.43 18.14
C ILE A 51 -7.30 13.01 19.54
N VAL A 52 -6.62 12.48 20.57
CA VAL A 52 -6.77 12.95 21.94
C VAL A 52 -6.33 14.41 22.05
N SER A 53 -5.15 14.75 21.56
CA SER A 53 -4.61 16.12 21.59
C SER A 53 -5.48 17.13 20.85
N ILE A 54 -6.06 16.76 19.70
CA ILE A 54 -7.02 17.60 18.98
C ILE A 54 -8.27 17.87 19.84
N THR A 55 -8.85 16.85 20.49
CA THR A 55 -10.04 17.07 21.34
C THR A 55 -9.74 17.81 22.64
N GLN A 56 -8.52 17.70 23.16
CA GLN A 56 -8.09 18.49 24.32
C GLN A 56 -7.92 19.96 23.95
N GLU A 57 -7.31 20.26 22.79
CA GLU A 57 -7.24 21.64 22.29
C GLU A 57 -8.64 22.20 22.00
N GLU A 58 -9.55 21.39 21.46
CA GLU A 58 -10.94 21.82 21.27
C GLU A 58 -11.63 22.16 22.60
N ARG A 59 -11.49 21.31 23.62
CA ARG A 59 -12.01 21.61 24.97
C ARG A 59 -11.48 22.94 25.50
N ARG A 60 -10.19 23.20 25.31
CA ARG A 60 -9.57 24.48 25.69
C ARG A 60 -10.19 25.66 24.94
N ARG A 61 -10.43 25.52 23.62
CA ARG A 61 -11.08 26.55 22.78
C ARG A 61 -12.51 26.83 23.25
N VAL A 62 -13.30 25.78 23.46
CA VAL A 62 -14.69 25.87 23.93
C VAL A 62 -14.76 26.51 25.32
N GLU A 63 -13.84 26.19 26.23
CA GLU A 63 -13.78 26.81 27.55
C GLU A 63 -13.54 28.33 27.47
N ILE A 64 -12.58 28.75 26.64
CA ILE A 64 -12.26 30.17 26.42
C ILE A 64 -13.49 30.91 25.84
N LEU A 65 -14.10 30.34 24.81
CA LEU A 65 -15.27 30.91 24.14
C LEU A 65 -16.48 30.98 25.08
N THR A 66 -16.70 29.95 25.90
CA THR A 66 -17.76 29.92 26.92
C THR A 66 -17.57 31.01 27.96
N ASN A 67 -16.34 31.20 28.44
CA ASN A 67 -16.01 32.26 29.39
C ASN A 67 -16.21 33.66 28.79
N LYS A 68 -15.89 33.84 27.50
CA LYS A 68 -16.17 35.07 26.77
C LYS A 68 -17.68 35.32 26.63
N ALA A 69 -18.43 34.31 26.19
CA ALA A 69 -19.88 34.41 26.01
C ALA A 69 -20.61 34.76 27.32
N LYS A 70 -20.20 34.16 28.44
CA LYS A 70 -20.71 34.50 29.78
C LYS A 70 -20.46 35.95 30.17
N ARG A 71 -19.30 36.53 29.80
CA ARG A 71 -18.97 37.93 30.08
C ARG A 71 -19.75 38.89 29.19
N GLU A 72 -19.98 38.52 27.94
CA GLU A 72 -20.63 39.35 26.92
C GLU A 72 -22.16 39.17 26.88
N GLY A 73 -22.70 38.18 27.59
CA GLY A 73 -24.12 37.86 27.59
C GLY A 73 -24.60 37.23 26.27
N THR A 74 -23.69 36.61 25.52
CA THR A 74 -23.99 35.94 24.24
C THR A 74 -24.18 34.44 24.43
N GLU A 75 -24.62 33.75 23.38
CA GLU A 75 -24.82 32.30 23.37
C GLU A 75 -23.50 31.55 23.55
N THR A 76 -23.50 30.51 24.38
CA THR A 76 -22.33 29.67 24.63
C THR A 76 -22.11 28.68 23.48
N PRO A 77 -20.85 28.40 23.09
CA PRO A 77 -20.55 27.41 22.07
C PRO A 77 -21.00 26.01 22.49
N SER A 78 -21.25 25.15 21.51
CA SER A 78 -21.59 23.74 21.75
C SER A 78 -20.37 22.95 22.22
N GLU A 79 -20.57 22.12 23.23
CA GLU A 79 -19.55 21.22 23.79
C GLU A 79 -19.45 19.86 23.05
N ARG A 80 -20.31 19.64 22.04
CA ARG A 80 -20.51 18.32 21.43
C ARG A 80 -19.23 17.67 20.88
N PHE A 81 -18.45 18.40 20.08
CA PHE A 81 -17.21 17.86 19.53
C PHE A 81 -16.11 17.77 20.59
N ALA A 82 -16.02 18.79 21.46
CA ALA A 82 -15.06 18.85 22.55
C ALA A 82 -15.14 17.63 23.50
N PHE A 83 -16.36 17.12 23.72
CA PHE A 83 -16.63 15.94 24.56
C PHE A 83 -17.15 14.74 23.75
N ASN A 84 -16.68 14.60 22.51
CA ASN A 84 -16.98 13.43 21.67
C ASN A 84 -16.68 12.12 22.43
N LYS A 85 -17.69 11.25 22.56
CA LYS A 85 -17.67 10.06 23.41
C LYS A 85 -16.59 9.06 23.03
N PHE A 86 -16.31 8.91 21.74
CA PHE A 86 -15.21 8.06 21.25
C PHE A 86 -13.85 8.62 21.66
N ALA A 87 -13.62 9.91 21.45
CA ALA A 87 -12.36 10.54 21.79
C ALA A 87 -12.09 10.56 23.30
N VAL A 88 -13.14 10.79 24.12
CA VAL A 88 -13.04 10.66 25.59
C VAL A 88 -12.68 9.23 25.99
N GLN A 89 -13.31 8.21 25.38
CA GLN A 89 -12.92 6.82 25.65
C GLN A 89 -11.47 6.52 25.24
N LEU A 90 -10.99 7.10 24.14
CA LEU A 90 -9.61 6.95 23.68
C LEU A 90 -8.61 7.64 24.63
N GLU A 91 -8.94 8.83 25.12
CA GLU A 91 -8.14 9.56 26.12
C GLU A 91 -8.00 8.77 27.43
N GLU A 92 -9.07 8.10 27.87
CA GLU A 92 -9.04 7.27 29.08
C GLU A 92 -8.36 5.90 28.86
N ASN A 93 -7.95 5.57 27.63
CA ASN A 93 -7.45 4.24 27.29
C ASN A 93 -6.16 3.90 28.04
N LYS A 94 -6.18 2.82 28.84
CA LYS A 94 -5.04 2.43 29.67
C LYS A 94 -3.81 2.01 28.87
N GLN A 95 -3.99 1.33 27.74
CA GLN A 95 -2.86 0.88 26.91
C GLN A 95 -2.20 2.06 26.21
N LEU A 96 -2.99 2.99 25.68
CA LEU A 96 -2.47 4.21 25.07
C LEU A 96 -1.70 5.04 26.10
N ASN A 97 -2.30 5.30 27.26
CA ASN A 97 -1.67 6.11 28.31
C ASN A 97 -0.36 5.48 28.80
N ALA A 98 -0.35 4.18 29.08
CA ALA A 98 0.87 3.47 29.47
C ALA A 98 1.96 3.51 28.39
N PHE A 99 1.58 3.46 27.11
CA PHE A 99 2.53 3.61 26.01
C PHE A 99 3.10 5.03 25.95
N MET A 100 2.24 6.04 26.09
CA MET A 100 2.62 7.46 26.01
C MET A 100 3.51 7.90 27.17
N GLU A 101 3.35 7.36 28.38
CA GLU A 101 4.22 7.65 29.54
C GLU A 101 5.71 7.37 29.27
N GLY A 102 6.01 6.42 28.37
CA GLY A 102 7.38 6.04 28.01
C GLY A 102 7.95 6.75 26.78
N GLN A 103 7.19 7.65 26.13
CA GLN A 103 7.64 8.32 24.91
C GLN A 103 8.42 9.60 25.20
N GLN A 104 9.33 9.94 24.29
CA GLN A 104 10.11 11.19 24.37
C GLN A 104 9.38 12.39 23.77
N HIS A 105 8.39 12.16 22.91
CA HIS A 105 7.70 13.20 22.16
C HIS A 105 6.20 13.11 22.37
N HIS A 106 5.59 14.26 22.60
CA HIS A 106 4.15 14.42 22.75
C HIS A 106 3.66 15.49 21.78
N TRP A 107 2.37 15.50 21.44
CA TRP A 107 1.80 16.54 20.59
C TRP A 107 1.80 17.92 21.24
N ASP A 108 1.98 18.00 22.55
CA ASP A 108 2.19 19.26 23.28
C ASP A 108 3.43 20.02 22.79
N ASP A 109 4.43 19.30 22.26
CA ASP A 109 5.64 19.88 21.67
C ASP A 109 5.36 20.49 20.28
N ASP A 110 4.27 20.06 19.62
CA ASP A 110 3.91 20.43 18.25
C ASP A 110 2.47 20.98 18.17
N MET A 111 2.06 21.78 19.16
CA MET A 111 0.70 22.31 19.23
C MET A 111 0.27 23.16 18.03
N GLU A 112 1.20 23.66 17.23
CA GLU A 112 0.89 24.39 16.01
C GLU A 112 0.16 23.50 14.99
N ILE A 113 0.64 22.28 14.74
CA ILE A 113 -0.03 21.35 13.81
C ILE A 113 -1.36 20.88 14.38
N VAL A 114 -1.45 20.63 15.69
CA VAL A 114 -2.71 20.27 16.35
C VAL A 114 -3.75 21.35 16.12
N ARG A 115 -3.40 22.62 16.35
CA ARG A 115 -4.30 23.77 16.12
C ARG A 115 -4.69 23.93 14.66
N LYS A 116 -3.74 23.74 13.75
CA LYS A 116 -4.01 23.80 12.31
C LYS A 116 -5.01 22.72 11.88
N ILE A 117 -4.88 21.50 12.40
CA ILE A 117 -5.83 20.42 12.15
C ILE A 117 -7.19 20.73 12.80
N CYS A 118 -7.25 21.28 14.01
CA CYS A 118 -8.52 21.75 14.60
C CYS A 118 -9.23 22.75 13.68
N ASP A 119 -8.50 23.75 13.16
CA ASP A 119 -9.06 24.76 12.25
C ASP A 119 -9.60 24.12 10.95
N GLN A 120 -8.88 23.14 10.40
CA GLN A 120 -9.33 22.37 9.23
C GLN A 120 -10.59 21.54 9.54
N ILE A 121 -10.66 20.93 10.72
CA ILE A 121 -11.82 20.16 11.17
C ILE A 121 -13.03 21.08 11.26
N GLU A 122 -12.94 22.21 11.98
CA GLU A 122 -14.04 23.18 12.14
C GLU A 122 -14.56 23.71 10.80
N GLN A 123 -13.67 23.90 9.81
CA GLN A 123 -14.04 24.37 8.47
C GLN A 123 -14.61 23.27 7.56
N SER A 124 -14.51 22.00 7.95
CA SER A 124 -14.92 20.89 7.12
C SER A 124 -16.44 20.70 7.09
N VAL A 125 -16.97 20.28 5.94
CA VAL A 125 -18.39 19.89 5.81
C VAL A 125 -18.74 18.75 6.76
N ILE A 126 -17.79 17.82 6.98
CA ILE A 126 -17.95 16.68 7.89
C ILE A 126 -18.28 17.14 9.32
N TYR A 127 -17.58 18.18 9.79
CA TYR A 127 -17.81 18.76 11.11
C TYR A 127 -19.14 19.51 11.18
N GLN A 128 -19.44 20.35 10.18
CA GLN A 128 -20.68 21.12 10.15
C GLN A 128 -21.91 20.20 10.15
N GLU A 129 -21.93 19.16 9.31
CA GLU A 129 -22.99 18.15 9.29
C GLU A 129 -23.15 17.42 10.64
N PHE A 130 -22.02 17.12 11.31
CA PHE A 130 -22.06 16.51 12.63
C PHE A 130 -22.65 17.44 13.69
N MET A 131 -22.28 18.71 13.67
CA MET A 131 -22.77 19.69 14.64
C MET A 131 -24.27 19.96 14.49
N GLU A 132 -24.78 19.94 13.24
CA GLU A 132 -26.21 20.14 12.92
C GLU A 132 -27.09 18.90 13.19
N SER A 133 -26.52 17.69 13.22
CA SER A 133 -27.29 16.44 13.39
C SER A 133 -28.00 16.36 14.74
N GLU A 134 -29.27 15.99 14.79
CA GLU A 134 -29.97 15.74 16.08
C GLU A 134 -29.59 14.40 16.74
N GLU A 135 -28.91 13.52 16.00
CA GLU A 135 -28.56 12.19 16.49
C GLU A 135 -27.33 12.22 17.40
N ASP A 136 -27.49 11.81 18.64
CA ASP A 136 -26.41 11.77 19.64
C ASP A 136 -26.13 10.32 20.11
N SER A 137 -25.21 9.64 19.43
CA SER A 137 -24.82 8.27 19.77
C SER A 137 -23.31 8.05 19.65
N TYR A 138 -22.82 7.06 20.39
CA TYR A 138 -21.41 6.68 20.35
C TYR A 138 -20.95 6.30 18.93
N ASP A 139 -21.82 5.64 18.16
CA ASP A 139 -21.49 5.23 16.79
C ASP A 139 -21.27 6.41 15.84
N ILE A 140 -22.03 7.49 16.03
CA ILE A 140 -21.89 8.72 15.25
C ILE A 140 -20.58 9.42 15.62
N ASP A 141 -20.29 9.51 16.91
CA ASP A 141 -19.06 10.11 17.42
C ASP A 141 -17.80 9.38 16.91
N ARG A 142 -17.86 8.04 16.88
CA ARG A 142 -16.81 7.18 16.34
C ARG A 142 -16.67 7.31 14.83
N GLU A 143 -17.79 7.33 14.10
CA GLU A 143 -17.78 7.45 12.64
C GLU A 143 -17.34 8.85 12.19
N LEU A 144 -17.65 9.92 12.96
CA LEU A 144 -17.10 11.25 12.77
C LEU A 144 -15.57 11.20 12.74
N TRP A 145 -14.96 10.69 13.80
CA TRP A 145 -13.49 10.63 13.89
C TRP A 145 -12.87 9.79 12.79
N ARG A 146 -13.52 8.70 12.40
CA ARG A 146 -13.08 7.89 11.26
C ARG A 146 -13.11 8.69 9.94
N LYS A 147 -14.15 9.50 9.71
CA LYS A 147 -14.28 10.36 8.52
C LYS A 147 -13.25 11.49 8.55
N LEU A 148 -13.12 12.20 9.68
CA LEU A 148 -12.14 13.27 9.86
C LEU A 148 -10.71 12.76 9.64
N TYR A 149 -10.37 11.61 10.23
CA TYR A 149 -9.04 11.02 10.06
C TYR A 149 -8.73 10.75 8.58
N LYS A 150 -9.64 10.11 7.87
CA LYS A 150 -9.49 9.81 6.44
C LYS A 150 -9.40 11.06 5.56
N ALA A 151 -10.14 12.10 5.90
CA ALA A 151 -10.26 13.28 5.05
C ALA A 151 -9.18 14.32 5.32
N LEU A 152 -8.68 14.42 6.56
CA LEU A 152 -7.87 15.55 7.02
C LEU A 152 -6.53 15.15 7.67
N ILE A 153 -6.33 13.87 8.04
CA ILE A 153 -5.12 13.41 8.75
C ILE A 153 -4.30 12.44 7.88
N GLN A 154 -4.95 11.49 7.20
CA GLN A 154 -4.27 10.43 6.46
C GLN A 154 -3.34 10.97 5.36
N ASP A 155 -3.78 11.98 4.59
CA ASP A 155 -3.01 12.54 3.47
C ASP A 155 -2.64 14.02 3.75
N ASN A 156 -2.22 14.32 4.98
CA ASN A 156 -1.91 15.68 5.43
C ASN A 156 -0.41 15.98 5.31
N GLU A 157 -0.03 16.76 4.28
CA GLU A 157 1.37 17.06 3.97
C GLU A 157 2.13 17.76 5.12
N ASP A 158 1.46 18.61 5.89
CA ASP A 158 2.08 19.31 7.02
C ASP A 158 2.37 18.35 8.19
N LEU A 159 1.44 17.43 8.45
CA LEU A 159 1.62 16.37 9.43
C LEU A 159 2.74 15.42 8.99
N ASP A 160 2.76 15.05 7.70
CA ASP A 160 3.78 14.18 7.14
C ASP A 160 5.17 14.79 7.37
N ALA A 161 5.38 16.07 7.00
CA ALA A 161 6.65 16.76 7.21
C ALA A 161 7.14 16.71 8.66
N ILE A 162 6.25 16.94 9.64
CA ILE A 162 6.60 16.88 11.07
C ILE A 162 6.98 15.47 11.50
N LEU A 163 6.26 14.46 11.01
CA LEU A 163 6.57 13.06 11.31
C LEU A 163 7.93 12.65 10.71
N GLU A 164 8.25 13.10 9.49
CA GLU A 164 9.54 12.85 8.84
C GLU A 164 10.71 13.45 9.64
N GLU A 165 10.54 14.68 10.16
CA GLU A 165 11.54 15.34 11.00
C GLU A 165 11.79 14.58 12.32
N LYS A 166 10.75 13.97 12.90
CA LYS A 166 10.84 13.23 14.16
C LYS A 166 11.45 11.84 14.00
N SER A 167 11.19 11.16 12.89
CA SER A 167 11.71 9.81 12.70
C SER A 167 11.87 9.40 11.25
N LEU A 168 13.11 9.11 10.87
CA LEU A 168 13.45 8.49 9.57
C LEU A 168 12.79 7.12 9.35
N TYR A 169 12.28 6.46 10.40
CA TYR A 169 11.63 5.16 10.28
C TYR A 169 10.17 5.26 9.84
N TRP A 170 9.53 6.43 9.99
CA TRP A 170 8.07 6.58 9.86
C TRP A 170 7.60 6.84 8.44
N ASN A 171 8.43 7.43 7.57
CA ASN A 171 8.03 7.93 6.25
C ASN A 171 7.31 6.87 5.41
N ASP A 172 7.87 5.67 5.33
CA ASP A 172 7.30 4.57 4.53
C ASP A 172 6.24 3.74 5.28
N ASP A 173 6.07 3.96 6.59
CA ASP A 173 5.14 3.17 7.41
C ASP A 173 3.78 3.83 7.53
N LYS A 174 3.72 5.15 7.34
CA LYS A 174 2.53 5.95 7.66
C LYS A 174 1.29 5.48 6.91
N GLU A 175 1.39 5.25 5.60
CA GLU A 175 0.26 4.80 4.79
C GLU A 175 -0.38 3.52 5.36
N ILE A 176 0.46 2.54 5.73
CA ILE A 176 0.00 1.28 6.32
C ILE A 176 -0.53 1.51 7.73
N VAL A 177 0.18 2.28 8.55
CA VAL A 177 -0.21 2.59 9.92
C VAL A 177 -1.56 3.29 9.96
N ASP A 178 -1.83 4.21 9.04
CA ASP A 178 -3.12 4.92 8.91
C ASP A 178 -4.28 3.94 8.70
N THR A 179 -4.08 2.89 7.90
CA THR A 179 -5.10 1.84 7.75
C THR A 179 -5.43 1.15 9.07
N PHE A 180 -4.44 0.97 9.94
CA PHE A 180 -4.61 0.37 11.26
C PHE A 180 -5.25 1.34 12.24
N VAL A 181 -4.90 2.63 12.22
CA VAL A 181 -5.56 3.65 13.03
C VAL A 181 -7.06 3.71 12.71
N VAL A 182 -7.42 3.81 11.43
CA VAL A 182 -8.80 3.77 10.96
C VAL A 182 -9.52 2.48 11.39
N LYS A 183 -8.84 1.33 11.28
CA LYS A 183 -9.39 0.03 11.71
C LYS A 183 -9.61 -0.01 13.23
N THR A 184 -8.73 0.60 14.00
CA THR A 184 -8.85 0.72 15.45
C THR A 184 -10.04 1.59 15.82
N ILE A 185 -10.20 2.78 15.21
CA ILE A 185 -11.35 3.65 15.44
C ILE A 185 -12.65 2.86 15.30
N LYS A 186 -12.82 2.09 14.21
CA LYS A 186 -14.01 1.25 13.96
C LYS A 186 -14.26 0.14 14.98
N ARG A 187 -13.24 -0.31 15.69
CA ARG A 187 -13.31 -1.47 16.60
C ARG A 187 -13.65 -1.10 18.03
N PHE A 188 -13.60 0.18 18.38
CA PHE A 188 -13.93 0.62 19.74
C PHE A 188 -15.38 0.27 20.09
N ASP A 189 -15.55 -0.33 21.26
CA ASP A 189 -16.83 -0.68 21.85
C ASP A 189 -17.00 0.11 23.17
N PRO A 190 -18.10 0.88 23.34
CA PRO A 190 -18.33 1.65 24.56
C PRO A 190 -18.43 0.76 25.82
N ALA A 191 -18.75 -0.53 25.69
CA ALA A 191 -18.80 -1.45 26.82
C ALA A 191 -17.42 -1.65 27.48
N ASN A 192 -16.33 -1.52 26.72
CA ASN A 192 -14.98 -1.74 27.22
C ASN A 192 -14.39 -0.54 27.98
N LYS A 193 -14.95 0.67 27.80
CA LYS A 193 -14.50 1.91 28.42
C LYS A 193 -12.97 2.10 28.27
N ALA A 194 -12.29 2.54 29.33
CA ALA A 194 -10.83 2.67 29.44
C ALA A 194 -10.04 1.37 29.20
N ASN A 195 -10.67 0.19 29.26
CA ASN A 195 -10.02 -1.11 29.03
C ASN A 195 -10.14 -1.58 27.57
N GLN A 196 -10.61 -0.73 26.64
CA GLN A 196 -10.64 -1.07 25.22
C GLN A 196 -9.24 -1.50 24.74
N GLU A 197 -9.14 -2.71 24.21
CA GLU A 197 -7.88 -3.21 23.67
C GLU A 197 -7.51 -2.48 22.37
N LEU A 198 -6.26 -2.05 22.27
CA LEU A 198 -5.65 -1.59 21.03
C LEU A 198 -5.10 -2.79 20.25
N LEU A 199 -4.76 -2.57 18.98
CA LEU A 199 -4.07 -3.60 18.21
C LEU A 199 -2.71 -3.90 18.86
N PRO A 200 -2.39 -5.15 19.19
CA PRO A 200 -1.06 -5.50 19.71
C PRO A 200 0.00 -5.21 18.65
N GLU A 201 1.26 -5.03 19.04
CA GLU A 201 2.39 -4.78 18.12
C GLU A 201 2.43 -5.85 17.02
N PHE A 202 2.63 -7.11 17.41
CA PHE A 202 2.45 -8.29 16.58
C PHE A 202 1.10 -8.94 16.85
N LYS A 203 0.47 -9.52 15.82
CA LYS A 203 -0.78 -10.27 16.01
C LYS A 203 -0.54 -11.54 16.83
N ASP A 204 0.56 -12.21 16.54
CA ASP A 204 1.04 -13.44 17.18
C ASP A 204 2.57 -13.52 17.03
N GLU A 205 3.21 -14.44 17.77
CA GLU A 205 4.67 -14.67 17.65
C GLU A 205 5.06 -15.16 16.25
N GLU A 206 4.13 -15.72 15.47
CA GLU A 206 4.42 -16.20 14.12
C GLU A 206 4.80 -15.04 13.18
N ASP A 207 4.18 -13.87 13.31
CA ASP A 207 4.54 -12.69 12.49
C ASP A 207 5.95 -12.16 12.85
N LYS A 208 6.34 -12.22 14.12
CA LYS A 208 7.70 -11.85 14.55
C LYS A 208 8.74 -12.86 14.05
N ASP A 209 8.45 -14.15 14.18
CA ASP A 209 9.28 -15.22 13.63
C ASP A 209 9.38 -15.13 12.10
N PHE A 210 8.27 -14.75 11.43
CA PHE A 210 8.24 -14.50 9.99
C PHE A 210 9.23 -13.40 9.60
N ALA A 211 9.23 -12.26 10.30
CA ALA A 211 10.15 -11.16 10.04
C ALA A 211 11.62 -11.60 10.16
N ILE A 212 11.98 -12.21 11.29
CA ILE A 212 13.35 -12.67 11.56
C ILE A 212 13.78 -13.72 10.54
N LYS A 213 12.94 -14.74 10.32
CA LYS A 213 13.26 -15.85 9.41
C LYS A 213 13.39 -15.37 7.97
N LEU A 214 12.51 -14.48 7.51
CA LEU A 214 12.53 -13.97 6.13
C LEU A 214 13.82 -13.17 5.90
N PHE A 215 14.16 -12.27 6.83
CA PHE A 215 15.38 -11.47 6.76
C PHE A 215 16.65 -12.34 6.79
N ARG A 216 16.81 -13.20 7.80
CA ARG A 216 17.98 -14.07 7.92
C ARG A 216 18.12 -15.01 6.71
N SER A 217 17.02 -15.64 6.28
CA SER A 217 17.05 -16.58 5.15
C SER A 217 17.36 -15.87 3.83
N THR A 218 16.98 -14.60 3.67
CA THR A 218 17.36 -13.77 2.52
C THR A 218 18.87 -13.56 2.48
N ILE A 219 19.46 -13.12 3.59
CA ILE A 219 20.89 -12.78 3.65
C ILE A 219 21.77 -14.03 3.58
N LEU A 220 21.47 -15.05 4.39
CA LEU A 220 22.33 -16.24 4.53
C LEU A 220 22.38 -17.09 3.26
N ASN A 221 21.32 -17.06 2.43
CA ASN A 221 21.24 -17.83 1.20
C ASN A 221 21.39 -16.98 -0.07
N ALA A 222 21.89 -15.75 0.06
CA ALA A 222 21.98 -14.77 -1.02
C ALA A 222 22.64 -15.34 -2.29
N ASP A 223 23.80 -15.98 -2.15
CA ASP A 223 24.54 -16.56 -3.27
C ASP A 223 23.76 -17.69 -3.97
N THR A 224 23.00 -18.46 -3.19
CA THR A 224 22.15 -19.54 -3.72
C THR A 224 20.99 -18.97 -4.52
N TYR A 225 20.33 -17.94 -4.00
CA TYR A 225 19.23 -17.28 -4.71
C TYR A 225 19.72 -16.55 -5.97
N GLN A 226 20.89 -15.92 -5.90
CA GLN A 226 21.56 -15.32 -7.06
C GLN A 226 21.83 -16.38 -8.14
N ARG A 227 22.28 -17.57 -7.74
CA ARG A 227 22.46 -18.69 -8.67
C ARG A 227 21.13 -19.09 -9.33
N TYR A 228 20.06 -19.24 -8.57
CA TYR A 228 18.74 -19.58 -9.14
C TYR A 228 18.28 -18.53 -10.15
N MET A 229 18.42 -17.25 -9.84
CA MET A 229 18.12 -16.17 -10.78
C MET A 229 18.95 -16.30 -12.08
N SER A 230 20.26 -16.58 -11.95
CA SER A 230 21.17 -16.73 -13.09
C SER A 230 20.89 -17.97 -13.96
N GLU A 231 20.44 -19.10 -13.40
CA GLU A 231 20.14 -20.31 -14.17
C GLU A 231 18.88 -20.12 -15.04
N THR A 232 17.92 -19.32 -14.58
CA THR A 232 16.75 -18.91 -15.36
C THR A 232 17.02 -17.77 -16.36
N SER A 233 18.23 -17.19 -16.36
CA SER A 233 18.56 -15.97 -17.11
C SER A 233 18.73 -16.13 -18.61
N ARG A 234 18.61 -17.33 -19.18
CA ARG A 234 18.97 -17.58 -20.60
C ARG A 234 18.29 -16.65 -21.62
N ASN A 235 17.17 -16.02 -21.26
CA ASN A 235 16.45 -15.05 -22.09
C ASN A 235 16.38 -13.63 -21.49
N TRP A 236 17.05 -13.36 -20.36
CA TRP A 236 16.91 -12.13 -19.59
C TRP A 236 18.26 -11.42 -19.43
N ASP A 237 18.30 -10.14 -19.80
CA ASP A 237 19.50 -9.31 -19.67
C ASP A 237 19.61 -8.74 -18.25
N PHE A 238 20.32 -9.46 -17.36
CA PHE A 238 20.55 -9.07 -15.97
C PHE A 238 21.34 -7.76 -15.83
N SER A 239 22.05 -7.31 -16.87
CA SER A 239 22.77 -6.03 -16.83
C SER A 239 21.83 -4.81 -16.82
N ARG A 240 20.55 -5.02 -17.14
CA ARG A 240 19.52 -3.97 -17.16
C ARG A 240 18.71 -3.88 -15.87
N LEU A 241 18.95 -4.76 -14.92
CA LEU A 241 18.21 -4.79 -13.68
C LEU A 241 18.63 -3.66 -12.76
N ALA A 242 17.65 -2.96 -12.20
CA ALA A 242 17.91 -2.09 -11.07
C ALA A 242 18.37 -2.95 -9.89
N TYR A 243 19.30 -2.43 -9.09
CA TYR A 243 19.78 -3.17 -7.92
C TYR A 243 18.64 -3.54 -6.95
N MET A 244 17.63 -2.66 -6.83
CA MET A 244 16.41 -2.91 -6.07
C MET A 244 15.62 -4.14 -6.58
N ASP A 245 15.56 -4.35 -7.90
CA ASP A 245 14.86 -5.51 -8.47
C ASP A 245 15.51 -6.83 -8.03
N ILE A 246 16.84 -6.86 -7.95
CA ILE A 246 17.61 -8.02 -7.50
C ILE A 246 17.28 -8.31 -6.03
N VAL A 247 17.30 -7.28 -5.18
CA VAL A 247 16.97 -7.42 -3.75
C VAL A 247 15.54 -7.94 -3.56
N ILE A 248 14.57 -7.36 -4.27
CA ILE A 248 13.16 -7.76 -4.18
C ILE A 248 12.98 -9.21 -4.63
N MET A 249 13.57 -9.61 -5.76
CA MET A 249 13.50 -11.00 -6.22
C MET A 249 14.14 -11.98 -5.24
N GLN A 250 15.26 -11.60 -4.64
CA GLN A 250 15.96 -12.42 -3.69
C GLN A 250 15.09 -12.72 -2.45
N ILE A 251 14.42 -11.69 -1.92
CA ILE A 251 13.49 -11.84 -0.80
C ILE A 251 12.27 -12.68 -1.22
N ALA A 252 11.75 -12.48 -2.43
CA ALA A 252 10.67 -13.30 -2.97
C ALA A 252 11.03 -14.79 -3.02
N ILE A 253 12.23 -15.12 -3.50
CA ILE A 253 12.75 -16.50 -3.52
C ILE A 253 12.89 -17.04 -2.10
N ALA A 254 13.40 -16.23 -1.17
CA ALA A 254 13.48 -16.60 0.24
C ALA A 254 12.10 -16.93 0.81
N GLU A 255 11.08 -16.12 0.54
CA GLU A 255 9.72 -16.38 0.99
C GLU A 255 9.13 -17.67 0.39
N MET A 256 9.28 -17.84 -0.93
CA MET A 256 8.78 -19.01 -1.64
C MET A 256 9.35 -20.32 -1.10
N LEU A 257 10.63 -20.33 -0.72
CA LEU A 257 11.35 -21.51 -0.26
C LEU A 257 11.15 -21.81 1.22
N ASN A 258 11.15 -20.78 2.07
CA ASN A 258 11.25 -20.97 3.53
C ASN A 258 9.90 -20.96 4.27
N PHE A 259 8.81 -20.62 3.57
CA PHE A 259 7.48 -20.46 4.17
C PHE A 259 6.43 -21.33 3.47
N PRO A 260 6.30 -22.62 3.84
CA PRO A 260 5.45 -23.58 3.14
C PRO A 260 3.96 -23.19 3.10
N ASN A 261 3.50 -22.45 4.11
CA ASN A 261 2.10 -22.04 4.27
C ASN A 261 1.70 -20.84 3.39
N ILE A 262 2.64 -20.25 2.64
CA ILE A 262 2.36 -19.12 1.73
C ILE A 262 2.37 -19.64 0.28
N PRO A 263 1.24 -19.56 -0.45
CA PRO A 263 1.20 -19.94 -1.87
C PRO A 263 2.16 -19.12 -2.71
N VAL A 264 2.82 -19.75 -3.68
CA VAL A 264 3.81 -19.09 -4.56
C VAL A 264 3.22 -17.87 -5.25
N SER A 265 2.00 -17.96 -5.78
CA SER A 265 1.34 -16.86 -6.47
C SER A 265 1.08 -15.65 -5.57
N VAL A 266 0.83 -15.88 -4.28
CA VAL A 266 0.65 -14.79 -3.31
C VAL A 266 1.98 -14.08 -3.12
N SER A 267 3.06 -14.81 -2.80
CA SER A 267 4.39 -14.20 -2.67
C SER A 267 4.77 -13.40 -3.91
N ILE A 268 4.61 -13.95 -5.12
CA ILE A 268 4.92 -13.22 -6.37
C ILE A 268 4.15 -11.89 -6.45
N ASN A 269 2.84 -11.90 -6.21
CA ASN A 269 2.04 -10.68 -6.27
C ASN A 269 2.52 -9.62 -5.28
N GLU A 270 2.81 -9.99 -4.03
CA GLU A 270 3.28 -9.06 -3.00
C GLU A 270 4.59 -8.36 -3.41
N TYR A 271 5.57 -9.14 -3.90
CA TYR A 271 6.85 -8.56 -4.32
C TYR A 271 6.76 -7.79 -5.63
N VAL A 272 5.75 -8.06 -6.48
CA VAL A 272 5.45 -7.24 -7.67
C VAL A 272 4.90 -5.87 -7.28
N GLU A 273 4.03 -5.78 -6.26
CA GLU A 273 3.57 -4.49 -5.76
C GLU A 273 4.72 -3.69 -5.12
N LEU A 274 5.59 -4.35 -4.34
CA LEU A 274 6.79 -3.70 -3.79
C LEU A 274 7.73 -3.19 -4.88
N ALA A 275 7.86 -3.90 -5.99
CA ALA A 275 8.67 -3.48 -7.13
C ALA A 275 8.14 -2.21 -7.81
N LYS A 276 6.82 -2.04 -7.87
CA LYS A 276 6.20 -0.82 -8.41
C LYS A 276 6.45 0.37 -7.49
N LEU A 277 6.51 0.13 -6.17
CA LEU A 277 6.71 1.17 -5.18
C LEU A 277 8.17 1.63 -5.09
N TYR A 278 9.12 0.69 -5.07
CA TYR A 278 10.53 0.99 -4.73
C TYR A 278 11.52 0.97 -5.90
N SER A 279 11.11 0.52 -7.08
CA SER A 279 12.01 0.37 -8.22
C SER A 279 11.56 1.21 -9.42
N THR A 280 11.79 0.73 -10.64
CA THR A 280 11.45 1.48 -11.86
C THR A 280 9.99 1.26 -12.28
N PRO A 281 9.38 2.17 -13.07
CA PRO A 281 8.02 1.98 -13.57
C PRO A 281 7.80 0.69 -14.39
N ARG A 282 8.87 0.07 -14.90
CA ARG A 282 8.82 -1.19 -15.66
C ARG A 282 9.12 -2.43 -14.82
N SER A 283 9.56 -2.26 -13.57
CA SER A 283 10.03 -3.35 -12.73
C SER A 283 8.93 -4.35 -12.37
N GLY A 284 7.71 -3.90 -12.10
CA GLY A 284 6.60 -4.78 -11.71
C GLY A 284 6.30 -5.90 -12.72
N SER A 285 6.16 -5.56 -14.00
CA SER A 285 5.87 -6.57 -15.05
C SER A 285 7.08 -7.48 -15.31
N TYR A 286 8.29 -6.93 -15.22
CA TYR A 286 9.53 -7.65 -15.42
C TYR A 286 9.78 -8.68 -14.30
N ILE A 287 9.69 -8.26 -13.03
CA ILE A 287 9.83 -9.12 -11.86
C ILE A 287 8.76 -10.20 -11.84
N ASN A 288 7.51 -9.88 -12.20
CA ASN A 288 6.46 -10.90 -12.29
C ASN A 288 6.86 -12.05 -13.23
N GLY A 289 7.31 -11.72 -14.45
CA GLY A 289 7.71 -12.71 -15.45
C GLY A 289 8.92 -13.54 -15.03
N MET A 290 9.91 -12.93 -14.36
CA MET A 290 11.07 -13.65 -13.86
C MET A 290 10.76 -14.54 -12.66
N LEU A 291 10.01 -14.05 -11.68
CA LEU A 291 9.63 -14.85 -10.51
C LEU A 291 8.78 -16.05 -10.92
N ASP A 292 7.88 -15.89 -11.90
CA ASP A 292 7.14 -17.01 -12.50
C ASP A 292 8.08 -18.05 -13.14
N ALA A 293 9.12 -17.60 -13.84
CA ALA A 293 10.11 -18.49 -14.46
C ALA A 293 10.98 -19.20 -13.41
N ILE A 294 11.43 -18.48 -12.39
CA ILE A 294 12.22 -18.99 -11.27
C ILE A 294 11.42 -20.01 -10.48
N ALA A 295 10.16 -19.71 -10.13
CA ALA A 295 9.30 -20.64 -9.41
C ALA A 295 9.13 -21.97 -10.15
N ARG A 296 8.97 -21.95 -11.48
CA ARG A 296 8.90 -23.15 -12.31
C ARG A 296 10.21 -23.92 -12.32
N TYR A 297 11.33 -23.23 -12.52
CA TYR A 297 12.65 -23.85 -12.46
C TYR A 297 12.88 -24.55 -11.13
N LEU A 298 12.58 -23.88 -10.00
CA LEU A 298 12.70 -24.43 -8.65
C LEU A 298 11.80 -25.65 -8.42
N PHE A 299 10.63 -25.70 -9.04
CA PHE A 299 9.76 -26.87 -9.04
C PHE A 299 10.34 -28.03 -9.87
N ASP A 300 10.83 -27.74 -11.07
CA ASP A 300 11.40 -28.73 -11.98
C ASP A 300 12.64 -29.42 -11.39
N ILE A 301 13.46 -28.70 -10.62
CA ILE A 301 14.63 -29.25 -9.92
C ILE A 301 14.30 -29.85 -8.54
N GLY A 302 13.03 -29.90 -8.14
CA GLY A 302 12.59 -30.51 -6.88
C GLY A 302 12.98 -29.73 -5.61
N VAL A 303 13.20 -28.41 -5.72
CA VAL A 303 13.50 -27.54 -4.58
C VAL A 303 12.22 -26.96 -3.98
N ILE A 304 11.20 -26.70 -4.79
CA ILE A 304 9.85 -26.31 -4.35
C ILE A 304 8.86 -27.45 -4.66
N PHE A 305 8.05 -27.82 -3.67
CA PHE A 305 6.98 -28.82 -3.81
C PHE A 305 5.56 -28.20 -3.77
N LYS A 306 5.47 -26.87 -3.75
CA LYS A 306 4.20 -26.12 -3.74
C LYS A 306 3.52 -26.23 -5.10
N GLN A 307 2.18 -26.24 -5.10
CA GLN A 307 1.41 -26.15 -6.33
C GLN A 307 1.68 -24.81 -7.03
N LEU A 308 2.01 -24.86 -8.31
CA LEU A 308 2.18 -23.68 -9.16
C LEU A 308 0.91 -23.44 -9.99
N PRO A 309 0.52 -22.17 -10.21
CA PRO A 309 -0.58 -21.86 -11.12
C PRO A 309 -0.26 -22.31 -12.56
N GLU A 310 -1.31 -22.74 -13.28
CA GLU A 310 -1.20 -23.08 -14.70
C GLU A 310 -0.65 -21.90 -15.50
N ARG A 311 0.07 -22.17 -16.60
CA ARG A 311 0.51 -21.09 -17.50
C ARG A 311 -0.72 -20.34 -17.98
N ARG A 312 -0.83 -19.05 -17.68
CA ARG A 312 -1.73 -18.17 -18.43
C ARG A 312 -1.26 -18.21 -19.88
N GLN A 313 -1.97 -18.96 -20.72
CA GLN A 313 -1.75 -18.87 -22.16
C GLN A 313 -2.03 -17.42 -22.53
N PRO A 314 -1.12 -16.71 -23.24
CA PRO A 314 -1.48 -15.42 -23.78
C PRO A 314 -2.76 -15.64 -24.60
N GLN A 315 -3.83 -14.93 -24.25
CA GLN A 315 -5.05 -14.91 -25.04
C GLN A 315 -4.63 -14.50 -26.46
N ARG A 316 -4.48 -15.50 -27.34
CA ARG A 316 -4.50 -15.25 -28.77
C ARG A 316 -5.84 -14.57 -28.98
N MET A 317 -5.81 -13.29 -29.38
CA MET A 317 -7.00 -12.61 -29.88
C MET A 317 -7.59 -13.50 -30.98
N GLN A 318 -8.59 -14.30 -30.64
CA GLN A 318 -9.51 -14.88 -31.61
C GLN A 318 -10.51 -13.78 -31.99
N ASN A 319 -9.99 -12.70 -32.59
CA ASN A 319 -10.79 -11.88 -33.48
C ASN A 319 -10.59 -12.45 -34.88
N ASN A 320 -11.25 -13.56 -35.15
CA ASN A 320 -11.54 -13.96 -36.52
C ASN A 320 -12.97 -14.50 -36.58
N GLN A 321 -13.93 -13.59 -36.40
CA GLN A 321 -15.29 -13.76 -36.89
C GLN A 321 -15.69 -12.48 -37.66
N GLY A 322 -16.00 -12.66 -38.94
CA GLY A 322 -17.00 -11.83 -39.60
C GLY A 322 -16.55 -10.68 -40.49
N TYR A 323 -15.69 -10.90 -41.49
CA TYR A 323 -15.80 -10.14 -42.75
C TYR A 323 -16.45 -11.02 -43.82
N ASN A 324 -17.78 -10.93 -43.91
CA ASN A 324 -18.55 -11.40 -45.04
C ASN A 324 -18.09 -10.65 -46.31
N ARG A 325 -17.34 -11.31 -47.18
CA ARG A 325 -17.21 -10.91 -48.59
C ARG A 325 -18.20 -11.75 -49.41
N PRO A 326 -19.06 -11.14 -50.25
CA PRO A 326 -20.02 -11.91 -51.04
C PRO A 326 -19.29 -12.82 -52.04
N HIS A 327 -19.81 -14.05 -52.14
CA HIS A 327 -19.36 -15.12 -53.02
C HIS A 327 -19.18 -14.67 -54.48
N ARG A 328 -17.97 -14.85 -55.02
CA ARG A 328 -17.76 -15.05 -56.46
C ARG A 328 -17.72 -16.55 -56.72
N GLN A 329 -18.79 -17.09 -57.31
CA GLN A 329 -18.85 -18.47 -57.78
C GLN A 329 -17.72 -18.71 -58.79
N ARG A 330 -16.91 -19.75 -58.55
CA ARG A 330 -16.00 -20.32 -59.55
C ARG A 330 -16.84 -21.18 -60.50
N LEU A 331 -17.06 -20.70 -61.72
CA LEU A 331 -17.46 -21.55 -62.84
C LEU A 331 -16.18 -22.06 -63.53
N THR A 332 -16.08 -23.37 -63.67
CA THR A 332 -15.05 -24.07 -64.44
C THR A 332 -15.22 -23.81 -65.95
N PRO A 333 -14.13 -23.80 -66.73
CA PRO A 333 -14.20 -23.46 -68.16
C PRO A 333 -14.64 -24.67 -69.00
N GLN A 334 -15.75 -24.54 -69.71
CA GLN A 334 -16.05 -25.32 -70.91
C GLN A 334 -15.72 -24.47 -72.15
N LYS A 335 -14.86 -24.99 -73.02
CA LYS A 335 -14.65 -24.48 -74.37
C LYS A 335 -15.95 -24.66 -75.16
N ASN A 336 -16.38 -23.63 -75.90
CA ASN A 336 -16.77 -23.74 -77.31
C ASN A 336 -17.11 -22.38 -77.95
N HIS A 337 -16.54 -22.20 -79.14
CA HIS A 337 -16.97 -21.42 -80.32
C HIS A 337 -17.39 -19.94 -80.21
N PHE A 338 -16.57 -19.13 -80.88
CA PHE A 338 -16.89 -17.80 -81.42
C PHE A 338 -17.56 -17.95 -82.80
N GLU A 339 -18.66 -17.21 -83.01
CA GLU A 339 -19.07 -16.56 -84.27
C GLU A 339 -19.58 -15.16 -83.82
N GLU A 340 -18.85 -14.07 -84.02
CA GLU A 340 -18.67 -13.19 -85.19
C GLU A 340 -19.65 -11.99 -85.26
N ASN A 341 -19.08 -10.84 -85.63
CA ASN A 341 -19.66 -9.50 -85.89
C ASN A 341 -19.88 -8.59 -84.65
N GLY A 342 -19.37 -7.36 -84.57
CA GLY A 342 -18.73 -6.44 -85.54
C GLY A 342 -19.12 -4.99 -85.18
N TYR A 343 -18.26 -4.02 -85.54
CA TYR A 343 -18.38 -2.54 -85.48
C TYR A 343 -17.96 -1.85 -84.15
N GLN A 344 -16.77 -1.21 -84.09
CA GLN A 344 -16.39 0.16 -84.54
C GLN A 344 -16.97 1.26 -83.62
N ASP A 345 -16.31 2.35 -83.23
CA ASP A 345 -14.94 2.89 -83.26
C ASP A 345 -14.97 4.19 -82.40
N GLU A 346 -13.88 4.95 -82.34
CA GLU A 346 -13.72 6.33 -81.80
C GLU A 346 -13.07 6.52 -80.40
N MET A 347 -11.74 6.38 -80.38
CA MET A 347 -10.70 7.44 -80.31
C MET A 347 -10.75 8.62 -79.30
N ASN A 348 -9.52 8.92 -78.84
CA ASN A 348 -8.91 10.15 -78.29
C ASN A 348 -8.96 10.34 -76.77
N GLU A 349 -7.85 10.27 -76.01
CA GLU A 349 -6.53 10.94 -76.02
C GLU A 349 -6.42 12.00 -74.92
N ASN A 350 -5.21 12.05 -74.34
CA ASN A 350 -4.55 13.06 -73.48
C ASN A 350 -4.33 12.61 -72.03
N GLU A 351 -3.18 12.05 -71.68
CA GLU A 351 -1.83 12.64 -71.55
C GLU A 351 -1.60 13.52 -70.30
N ASN A 352 -0.57 13.10 -69.55
CA ASN A 352 0.49 13.93 -68.91
C ASN A 352 0.10 14.79 -67.68
N LYS A 353 0.94 14.99 -66.66
CA LYS A 353 2.31 14.54 -66.34
C LYS A 353 2.59 14.88 -64.87
N GLU A 354 3.49 14.09 -64.29
CA GLU A 354 4.55 14.40 -63.31
C GLU A 354 4.64 15.83 -62.75
N PHE A 355 4.85 15.96 -61.42
CA PHE A 355 6.17 15.93 -60.77
C PHE A 355 6.04 15.59 -59.28
#